data_AF-A0A9D2GRG4-F1
#
_entry.id   AF-A0A9D2GRG4-F1
#
_cell.length_a   1.000
_cell.length_b   1.000
_cell.length_c   1.000
_cell.angle_alpha   90.00
_cell.angle_beta   90.00
_cell.angle_gamma   90.00
#
_symmetry.space_group_name_H-M   'P 1'
#
loop_
_entity.id
_entity.type
_entity.pdbx_description
1 polymer ?
#
loop_
_entity_poly.entity_id
_entity_poly.type
_entity_poly.pdbx_seq_one_letter_code
_entity_poly.pdbx_strand_id
1 'polypeptide(L)'
;MVKVKPFAAIRPPKAIVKEVAARPYDVLNSQEAKAEAGEKSLLHITKPEIDFDPIIDEHSQPAYDKAVENFKKWQEKGWLVQDKKECYYVYAQTMNGRTQYGIVLCANVEDYMTGKIKKHELTRKDKEEDRMIHVRIQNANIEPVFF
;
A
#
# COMPACT_ATOMS: atom_id res chain seq x y z
N MET A 1 1.28 24.81 -14.45
CA MET A 1 1.39 23.36 -14.72
C MET A 1 1.71 22.65 -13.42
N VAL A 2 1.13 21.48 -13.16
CA VAL A 2 1.37 20.71 -11.93
C VAL A 2 2.81 20.20 -11.92
N LYS A 3 3.50 20.33 -10.79
CA LYS A 3 4.85 19.82 -10.59
C LYS A 3 4.79 18.35 -10.19
N VAL A 4 5.44 17.50 -10.99
CA VAL A 4 5.55 16.07 -10.74
C VAL A 4 7.00 15.61 -10.78
N LYS A 5 7.34 14.56 -10.02
CA LYS A 5 8.68 13.96 -10.01
C LYS A 5 8.60 12.43 -10.09
N PRO A 6 9.57 11.78 -10.75
CA PRO A 6 9.70 10.34 -10.68
C PRO A 6 10.22 9.91 -9.30
N PHE A 7 10.16 8.62 -9.01
CA PHE A 7 10.74 8.05 -7.77
C PHE A 7 11.21 6.62 -8.01
N ALA A 8 12.07 6.10 -7.14
CA ALA A 8 12.48 4.69 -7.14
C ALA A 8 11.54 3.89 -6.25
N ALA A 9 10.61 3.15 -6.85
CA ALA A 9 9.59 2.38 -6.12
C ALA A 9 10.20 1.14 -5.47
N ILE A 10 9.63 0.77 -4.33
CA ILE A 10 9.83 -0.54 -3.72
C ILE A 10 8.69 -1.43 -4.21
N ARG A 11 8.99 -2.47 -4.98
CA ARG A 11 7.98 -3.31 -5.63
C ARG A 11 8.40 -4.78 -5.72
N PRO A 12 7.45 -5.71 -5.86
CA PRO A 12 7.80 -7.12 -5.97
C PRO A 12 8.44 -7.47 -7.32
N PRO A 13 9.34 -8.47 -7.35
CA PRO A 13 9.77 -9.09 -8.59
C PRO A 13 8.59 -9.66 -9.39
N LYS A 14 8.67 -9.59 -10.72
CA LYS A 14 7.61 -10.08 -11.63
C LYS A 14 7.22 -11.54 -11.38
N ALA A 15 8.18 -12.37 -10.96
CA ALA A 15 7.95 -13.79 -10.72
C ALA A 15 6.98 -14.07 -9.56
N ILE A 16 6.90 -13.18 -8.56
CA ILE A 16 6.10 -13.39 -7.34
C ILE A 16 4.95 -12.40 -7.20
N VAL A 17 4.77 -11.48 -8.14
CA VAL A 17 3.79 -10.37 -8.04
C VAL A 17 2.36 -10.87 -7.78
N LYS A 18 1.99 -12.05 -8.28
CA LYS A 18 0.67 -12.65 -8.05
C LYS A 18 0.46 -13.16 -6.63
N GLU A 19 1.52 -13.58 -5.96
CA GLU A 19 1.46 -14.01 -4.55
C GLU A 19 1.47 -12.80 -3.60
N VAL A 20 2.06 -11.68 -4.05
CA VAL A 20 2.14 -10.42 -3.31
C VAL A 20 0.86 -9.61 -3.39
N ALA A 21 0.21 -9.60 -4.55
CA ALA A 21 -1.03 -8.87 -4.74
C ALA A 21 -2.11 -9.33 -3.74
N ALA A 22 -2.76 -8.37 -3.10
CA ALA A 22 -3.84 -8.60 -2.16
C ALA A 22 -5.00 -7.65 -2.48
N ARG A 23 -6.19 -7.97 -1.97
CA ARG A 23 -7.32 -7.03 -1.95
C ARG A 23 -6.98 -5.82 -1.06
N PRO A 24 -7.59 -4.65 -1.31
CA PRO A 24 -7.47 -3.50 -0.42
C PRO A 24 -7.81 -3.86 1.04
N TYR A 25 -7.08 -3.28 1.99
CA TYR A 25 -7.28 -3.53 3.42
C TYR A 25 -8.71 -3.21 3.89
N ASP A 26 -9.38 -2.24 3.26
CA ASP A 26 -10.66 -1.72 3.72
C ASP A 26 -11.89 -2.45 3.14
N VAL A 27 -11.65 -3.47 2.32
CA VAL A 27 -12.69 -4.40 1.83
C VAL A 27 -12.63 -5.77 2.53
N LEU A 28 -11.81 -5.90 3.57
CA LEU A 28 -11.57 -7.13 4.33
C LEU A 28 -11.63 -6.89 5.84
N ASN A 29 -12.29 -7.79 6.56
CA ASN A 29 -12.04 -7.92 8.01
C ASN A 29 -10.82 -8.81 8.29
N SER A 30 -10.29 -8.78 9.52
CA SER A 30 -9.07 -9.52 9.88
C SER A 30 -9.21 -11.05 9.76
N GLN A 31 -10.41 -11.61 9.92
CA GLN A 31 -10.64 -13.06 9.75
C GLN A 31 -10.57 -13.44 8.26
N GLU A 32 -11.20 -12.67 7.38
CA GLU A 32 -11.12 -12.86 5.94
C GLU A 32 -9.69 -12.67 5.43
N ALA A 33 -8.99 -11.65 5.93
CA ALA A 33 -7.60 -11.40 5.60
C ALA A 33 -6.69 -12.56 6.04
N LYS A 34 -6.87 -13.10 7.26
CA LYS A 34 -6.12 -14.27 7.75
C LYS A 34 -6.39 -15.53 6.91
N ALA A 35 -7.62 -15.71 6.43
CA ALA A 35 -7.98 -16.85 5.59
C ALA A 35 -7.44 -16.76 4.15
N GLU A 36 -7.29 -15.55 3.60
CA GLU A 36 -6.77 -15.31 2.24
C GLU A 36 -5.25 -15.16 2.18
N ALA A 37 -4.62 -14.71 3.27
CA ALA A 37 -3.19 -14.42 3.29
C ALA A 37 -2.34 -15.68 3.11
N GLY A 38 -1.82 -15.88 1.90
CA GLY A 38 -0.69 -16.76 1.65
C GLY A 38 0.63 -16.16 2.14
N GLU A 39 1.70 -16.96 2.17
CA GLU A 39 3.01 -16.59 2.75
C GLU A 39 3.56 -15.22 2.31
N LYS A 40 3.34 -14.85 1.05
CA LYS A 40 3.84 -13.61 0.46
C LYS A 40 2.75 -12.54 0.29
N SER A 41 1.59 -12.67 0.90
CA SER A 41 0.47 -11.73 0.74
C SER A 41 0.74 -10.38 1.41
N LEU A 42 0.49 -9.27 0.71
CA LEU A 42 0.74 -7.92 1.24
C LEU A 42 -0.07 -7.63 2.52
N LEU A 43 -1.11 -8.42 2.80
CA LEU A 43 -1.90 -8.37 4.03
C LEU A 43 -1.05 -8.54 5.30
N HIS A 44 0.08 -9.26 5.25
CA HIS A 44 1.01 -9.32 6.39
C HIS A 44 1.61 -7.96 6.76
N ILE A 45 1.50 -6.97 5.87
CA ILE A 45 1.99 -5.60 6.07
C ILE A 45 0.82 -4.63 6.28
N THR A 46 -0.27 -4.76 5.51
CA THR A 46 -1.41 -3.82 5.55
C THR A 46 -2.49 -4.18 6.58
N LYS A 47 -2.55 -5.44 7.00
CA LYS A 47 -3.36 -6.00 8.08
C LYS A 47 -2.51 -6.94 8.97
N PRO A 48 -1.45 -6.42 9.60
CA PRO A 48 -0.44 -7.21 10.33
C PRO A 48 -1.00 -7.96 11.55
N GLU A 49 -2.18 -7.59 12.05
CA GLU A 49 -2.84 -8.23 13.18
C GLU A 49 -3.19 -9.71 12.93
N ILE A 50 -3.27 -10.12 11.65
CA ILE A 50 -3.56 -11.50 11.26
C ILE A 50 -2.45 -12.48 11.62
N ASP A 51 -1.23 -11.99 11.86
CA ASP A 51 -0.05 -12.78 12.21
C ASP A 51 -0.03 -13.23 13.68
N PHE A 52 -1.03 -12.84 14.46
CA PHE A 52 -1.16 -13.21 15.85
C PHE A 52 -2.19 -14.33 16.04
N ASP A 53 -1.99 -15.13 17.09
CA ASP A 53 -2.94 -16.15 17.52
C ASP A 53 -3.16 -16.07 19.04
N PRO A 54 -4.34 -15.63 19.51
CA PRO A 54 -5.48 -15.15 18.71
C PRO A 54 -5.16 -13.85 17.94
N ILE A 55 -5.97 -13.54 16.91
CA ILE A 55 -5.90 -12.25 16.22
C ILE A 55 -6.06 -11.14 17.24
N ILE A 56 -5.19 -10.14 17.20
CA ILE A 56 -5.21 -8.98 18.09
C ILE A 56 -5.95 -7.80 17.45
N ASP A 57 -6.15 -6.74 18.23
CA ASP A 57 -6.70 -5.48 17.73
C ASP A 57 -5.79 -4.84 16.67
N GLU A 58 -6.38 -4.43 15.55
CA GLU A 58 -5.66 -3.88 14.39
C GLU A 58 -5.01 -2.52 14.68
N HIS A 59 -5.49 -1.78 15.68
CA HIS A 59 -4.95 -0.48 16.10
C HIS A 59 -4.02 -0.56 17.31
N SER A 60 -3.57 -1.77 17.66
CA SER A 60 -2.66 -2.00 18.78
C SER A 60 -1.20 -1.75 18.39
N GLN A 61 -0.38 -1.29 19.34
CA GLN A 61 1.06 -1.12 19.13
C GLN A 61 1.76 -2.39 18.59
N PRO A 62 1.45 -3.60 19.09
CA PRO A 62 2.03 -4.83 18.55
C PRO A 62 1.69 -5.08 17.06
N ALA A 63 0.50 -4.69 16.59
CA ALA A 63 0.13 -4.80 15.18
C ALA A 63 0.97 -3.85 14.32
N TYR A 64 1.14 -2.60 14.75
CA TYR A 64 1.99 -1.62 14.08
C TYR A 64 3.47 -2.06 14.04
N ASP A 65 4.00 -2.57 15.16
CA ASP A 65 5.37 -3.08 15.22
C ASP A 65 5.57 -4.25 14.26
N LYS A 66 4.57 -5.14 14.16
CA LYS A 66 4.57 -6.25 13.21
C LYS A 66 4.56 -5.78 11.75
N ALA A 67 3.84 -4.71 11.41
CA ALA A 67 3.86 -4.12 10.07
C ALA A 67 5.28 -3.69 9.65
N VAL A 68 5.99 -3.03 10.57
CA VAL A 68 7.38 -2.56 10.36
C VAL A 68 8.33 -3.74 10.25
N GLU A 69 8.21 -4.72 11.14
CA GLU A 69 8.99 -5.96 11.12
C GLU A 69 8.83 -6.70 9.79
N ASN A 70 7.59 -6.90 9.35
CA ASN A 70 7.29 -7.60 8.10
C ASN A 70 7.79 -6.83 6.90
N PHE A 71 7.57 -5.52 6.83
CA PHE A 71 8.07 -4.69 5.72
C PHE A 71 9.59 -4.75 5.58
N LYS A 72 10.33 -4.78 6.69
CA LYS A 72 11.78 -4.96 6.68
C LYS A 72 12.17 -6.37 6.20
N LYS A 73 11.58 -7.42 6.78
CA LYS A 73 11.84 -8.81 6.41
C LYS A 73 11.57 -9.07 4.93
N TRP A 74 10.53 -8.47 4.37
CA TRP A 74 10.16 -8.62 2.97
C TRP A 74 11.22 -8.04 2.02
N GLN A 75 11.84 -6.93 2.40
CA GLN A 75 12.97 -6.37 1.66
C GLN A 75 14.21 -7.26 1.76
N GLU A 76 14.51 -7.78 2.95
CA GLU A 76 15.61 -8.73 3.18
C GLU A 76 15.44 -10.04 2.38
N LYS A 77 14.22 -10.55 2.28
CA LYS A 77 13.86 -11.73 1.46
C LYS A 77 13.86 -11.46 -0.05
N GLY A 78 14.01 -10.21 -0.47
CA GLY A 78 13.90 -9.81 -1.88
C GLY A 78 12.48 -9.90 -2.44
N TRP A 79 11.45 -9.95 -1.57
CA TRP A 79 10.05 -9.92 -2.00
C TRP A 79 9.58 -8.51 -2.34
N LEU A 80 10.26 -7.51 -1.80
CA LEU A 80 10.13 -6.12 -2.17
C LEU A 80 11.52 -5.57 -2.47
N VAL A 81 11.70 -5.04 -3.68
CA VAL A 81 13.01 -4.59 -4.17
C VAL A 81 12.87 -3.15 -4.65
N GLN A 82 13.80 -2.30 -4.20
CA GLN A 82 13.87 -0.92 -4.68
C GLN A 82 14.41 -0.89 -6.10
N ASP A 83 13.75 -0.15 -6.99
CA ASP A 83 14.24 0.09 -8.33
C ASP A 83 15.55 0.90 -8.32
N LYS A 84 16.47 0.58 -9.23
CA LYS A 84 17.80 1.21 -9.29
C LYS A 84 17.78 2.66 -9.76
N LYS A 85 16.68 3.12 -10.35
CA LYS A 85 16.53 4.46 -10.91
C LYS A 85 15.12 4.97 -10.68
N GLU A 86 15.00 6.28 -10.61
CA GLU A 86 13.69 6.92 -10.54
C GLU A 86 12.94 6.75 -11.86
N CYS A 87 11.66 6.38 -11.75
CA CYS A 87 10.76 6.21 -12.88
C CYS A 87 9.42 6.90 -12.61
N TYR A 88 8.69 7.19 -13.68
CA TYR A 88 7.24 7.29 -13.62
C TYR A 88 6.67 5.91 -13.89
N TYR A 89 5.71 5.47 -13.09
CA TYR A 89 5.15 4.12 -13.21
C TYR A 89 3.77 4.18 -13.86
N VAL A 90 3.46 3.17 -14.65
CA VAL A 90 2.12 2.95 -15.18
C VAL A 90 1.58 1.70 -14.53
N TYR A 91 0.36 1.77 -14.02
CA TYR A 91 -0.38 0.61 -13.54
C TYR A 91 -1.61 0.39 -14.42
N ALA A 92 -2.13 -0.84 -14.39
CA ALA A 92 -3.36 -1.19 -15.08
C ALA A 92 -4.26 -2.01 -14.15
N GLN A 93 -5.56 -1.73 -14.17
CA GLN A 93 -6.57 -2.53 -13.48
C GLN A 93 -7.60 -2.97 -14.52
N THR A 94 -7.97 -4.26 -14.50
CA THR A 94 -8.97 -4.82 -15.41
C THR A 94 -10.16 -5.30 -14.61
N MET A 95 -11.33 -4.73 -14.89
CA MET A 95 -12.60 -5.12 -14.28
C MET A 95 -13.66 -5.28 -15.37
N ASN A 96 -14.41 -6.38 -15.34
CA ASN A 96 -15.47 -6.69 -16.31
C ASN A 96 -15.03 -6.55 -17.78
N GLY A 97 -13.82 -7.02 -18.10
CA GLY A 97 -13.24 -6.96 -19.44
C GLY A 97 -12.74 -5.57 -19.88
N ARG A 98 -12.82 -4.55 -19.03
CA ARG A 98 -12.31 -3.19 -19.30
C ARG A 98 -11.03 -2.93 -18.52
N THR A 99 -9.96 -2.57 -19.22
CA THR A 99 -8.70 -2.16 -18.61
C THR A 99 -8.61 -0.64 -18.51
N GLN A 100 -8.33 -0.14 -17.31
CA GLN A 100 -7.96 1.24 -17.05
C GLN A 100 -6.47 1.32 -16.72
N TYR A 101 -5.82 2.35 -17.25
CA TYR A 101 -4.43 2.65 -16.97
C TYR A 101 -4.35 3.89 -16.11
N GLY A 102 -3.45 3.90 -15.14
CA GLY A 102 -3.12 5.08 -14.36
C GLY A 102 -1.62 5.27 -14.24
N ILE A 103 -1.23 6.47 -13.82
CA ILE A 103 0.17 6.84 -13.59
C ILE A 103 0.41 6.98 -12.09
N VAL A 104 1.53 6.43 -11.61
CA VAL A 104 2.02 6.63 -10.24
C VAL A 104 3.26 7.50 -10.29
N LEU A 105 3.22 8.61 -9.56
CA LEU A 105 4.25 9.64 -9.52
C LEU A 105 4.17 10.43 -8.21
N CYS A 106 5.22 11.19 -7.90
CA CYS A 106 5.18 12.15 -6.81
C CYS A 106 4.60 13.48 -7.32
N ALA A 107 3.54 13.98 -6.67
CA ALA A 107 2.95 15.28 -6.96
C ALA A 107 3.30 16.30 -5.86
N ASN A 108 3.45 17.56 -6.23
CA ASN A 108 3.72 18.62 -5.27
C ASN A 108 2.47 18.94 -4.43
N VAL A 109 2.62 18.94 -3.09
CA VAL A 109 1.51 19.19 -2.15
C VAL A 109 0.83 20.54 -2.36
N GLU A 110 1.59 21.59 -2.71
CA GLU A 110 1.03 22.92 -2.94
C GLU A 110 0.07 22.95 -4.13
N ASP A 111 0.36 22.17 -5.19
CA ASP A 111 -0.53 22.09 -6.34
C ASP A 111 -1.84 21.36 -6.00
N TYR A 112 -1.85 20.48 -4.99
CA TYR A 112 -3.07 19.91 -4.42
C TYR A 112 -3.83 20.93 -3.57
N MET A 113 -3.15 21.63 -2.66
CA MET A 113 -3.76 22.62 -1.76
C MET A 113 -4.38 23.81 -2.52
N THR A 114 -3.76 24.21 -3.63
CA THR A 114 -4.24 25.32 -4.49
C THR A 114 -5.26 24.89 -5.54
N GLY A 115 -5.70 23.63 -5.54
CA GLY A 115 -6.77 23.13 -6.42
C GLY A 115 -6.39 22.99 -7.90
N LYS A 116 -5.10 23.00 -8.21
CA LYS A 116 -4.57 22.65 -9.55
C LYS A 116 -4.68 21.15 -9.81
N ILE A 117 -4.50 20.34 -8.77
CA ILE A 117 -4.86 18.92 -8.76
C ILE A 117 -6.32 18.83 -8.29
N LYS A 118 -7.20 18.24 -9.11
CA LYS A 118 -8.62 18.07 -8.77
C LYS A 118 -8.80 16.88 -7.85
N LYS A 119 -9.61 17.07 -6.81
CA LYS A 119 -10.06 16.01 -5.91
C LYS A 119 -11.19 15.26 -6.59
N HIS A 120 -11.09 13.93 -6.66
CA HIS A 120 -12.16 13.09 -7.21
C HIS A 120 -13.07 12.55 -6.09
N GLU A 121 -12.58 12.41 -4.85
CA GLU A 121 -13.35 11.91 -3.69
C GLU A 121 -13.01 12.63 -2.37
N LEU A 122 -13.87 12.45 -1.36
CA LEU A 122 -13.70 12.92 0.03
C LEU A 122 -13.71 11.71 0.96
N THR A 123 -12.67 11.54 1.77
CA THR A 123 -12.50 10.36 2.65
C THR A 123 -13.01 10.64 4.06
N ARG A 124 -13.39 9.58 4.78
CA ARG A 124 -13.74 9.64 6.20
C ARG A 124 -12.46 9.73 7.05
N LYS A 125 -12.46 10.61 8.06
CA LYS A 125 -11.29 10.93 8.90
C LYS A 125 -10.73 9.73 9.68
N ASP A 126 -11.60 8.86 10.16
CA ASP A 126 -11.25 7.65 10.91
C ASP A 126 -10.35 6.71 10.09
N LYS A 127 -10.71 6.47 8.83
CA LYS A 127 -9.88 5.68 7.90
C LYS A 127 -8.54 6.35 7.56
N GLU A 128 -8.51 7.68 7.52
CA GLU A 128 -7.28 8.42 7.23
C GLU A 128 -6.27 8.32 8.37
N GLU A 129 -6.71 8.36 9.63
CA GLU A 129 -5.83 8.35 10.80
C GLU A 129 -5.00 7.07 10.91
N ASP A 130 -5.64 5.91 10.81
CA ASP A 130 -4.95 4.61 10.85
C ASP A 130 -3.92 4.48 9.72
N ARG A 131 -4.29 4.85 8.49
CA ARG A 131 -3.36 4.81 7.35
C ARG A 131 -2.23 5.82 7.49
N MET A 132 -2.47 7.00 8.07
CA MET A 132 -1.40 7.95 8.38
C MET A 132 -0.39 7.37 9.37
N ILE A 133 -0.83 6.58 10.35
CA ILE A 133 0.07 5.89 11.29
C ILE A 133 0.95 4.90 10.52
N HIS A 134 0.36 4.02 9.73
CA HIS A 134 1.08 3.05 8.90
C HIS A 134 2.15 3.71 8.01
N VAL A 135 1.78 4.76 7.27
CA VAL A 135 2.72 5.50 6.42
C VAL A 135 3.87 6.09 7.23
N ARG A 136 3.59 6.62 8.42
CA ARG A 136 4.60 7.24 9.29
C ARG A 136 5.57 6.23 9.88
N ILE A 137 5.07 5.11 10.40
CA ILE A 137 5.91 4.09 11.06
C ILE A 137 6.74 3.29 10.06
N GLN A 138 6.23 3.08 8.84
CA GLN A 138 6.94 2.35 7.78
C GLN A 138 7.81 3.25 6.90
N ASN A 139 7.60 4.58 7.00
CA ASN A 139 8.22 5.57 6.11
C ASN A 139 8.02 5.23 4.62
N ALA A 140 6.83 4.73 4.28
CA ALA A 140 6.48 4.26 2.94
C ALA A 140 4.96 4.34 2.69
N ASN A 141 4.57 4.59 1.44
CA ASN A 141 3.19 4.39 1.00
C ASN A 141 3.07 2.94 0.52
N ILE A 142 2.58 2.05 1.40
CA ILE A 142 2.60 0.59 1.19
C ILE A 142 1.63 0.14 0.10
N GLU A 143 0.48 0.79 0.04
CA GLU A 143 -0.51 0.56 -0.99
C GLU A 143 -0.90 1.90 -1.62
N PRO A 144 -1.17 1.92 -2.94
CA PRO A 144 -1.80 3.07 -3.53
C PRO A 144 -3.15 3.24 -2.85
N VAL A 145 -3.32 4.35 -2.14
CA VAL A 145 -4.66 4.76 -1.76
C VAL A 145 -5.29 5.33 -3.03
N PHE A 146 -5.88 4.44 -3.82
CA PHE A 146 -6.81 4.79 -4.88
C PHE A 146 -8.09 5.27 -4.20
N PHE A 147 -8.04 6.51 -3.72
CA PHE A 147 -9.20 7.39 -3.77
C PHE A 147 -9.53 7.55 -5.26
#